data_AF-A0A8B7PH97-F1
#
_entry.id   AF-A0A8B7PH97-F1
#
_cell.length_a   1.000
_cell.length_b   1.000
_cell.length_c   1.000
_cell.angle_alpha   90.00
_cell.angle_beta   90.00
_cell.angle_gamma   90.00
#
_symmetry.space_group_name_H-M   'P 1'
#
loop_
_entity.id
_entity.type
_entity.pdbx_description
1 polymer ?
#
loop_
_entity_poly.entity_id
_entity_poly.type
_entity_poly.pdbx_seq_one_letter_code
_entity_poly.pdbx_strand_id
1 'polypeptide(L)'
;DFGKSAVIDQFVDARVIVRRGDGSLVTASVSPYPALLHSYVLARKWDDALKLARFVKEDLVWAVLAGMATAGRNLETAEVAYAAINETDKVHYINKIK
;
A
#
# COMPACT_ATOMS: atom_id res chain seq x y z
N ASP A 1 -14.01 -16.25 -5.75
CA ASP A 1 -13.27 -17.52 -5.81
C ASP A 1 -12.60 -17.66 -7.17
N PHE A 2 -11.27 -17.57 -7.22
CA PHE A 2 -10.48 -17.75 -8.44
C PHE A 2 -10.08 -19.23 -8.50
N GLY A 3 -10.71 -20.01 -9.38
CA GLY A 3 -10.55 -21.46 -9.43
C GLY A 3 -9.10 -21.94 -9.59
N LYS A 4 -8.85 -23.21 -9.26
CA LYS A 4 -7.56 -23.90 -9.45
C LYS A 4 -7.05 -23.67 -10.87
N SER A 5 -5.78 -23.27 -11.02
CA SER A 5 -5.10 -22.92 -12.29
C SER A 5 -5.34 -21.50 -12.83
N ALA A 6 -5.56 -20.53 -11.95
CA ALA A 6 -5.54 -19.12 -12.31
C ALA A 6 -4.09 -18.62 -12.54
N VAL A 7 -3.81 -18.04 -13.71
CA VAL A 7 -2.52 -17.47 -14.08
C VAL A 7 -2.67 -15.96 -14.27
N ILE A 8 -1.79 -15.16 -13.67
CA ILE A 8 -1.78 -13.71 -13.86
C ILE A 8 -1.21 -13.43 -15.25
N ASP A 9 -2.02 -12.86 -16.13
CA ASP A 9 -1.61 -12.52 -17.50
C ASP A 9 -1.04 -11.10 -17.56
N GLN A 10 -1.70 -10.13 -16.90
CA GLN A 10 -1.24 -8.75 -16.89
C GLN A 10 -1.65 -8.01 -15.61
N PHE A 11 -0.76 -7.15 -15.12
CA PHE A 11 -1.06 -6.19 -14.05
C PHE A 11 -0.76 -4.78 -14.57
N VAL A 12 -1.81 -3.98 -14.78
CA VAL A 12 -1.68 -2.61 -15.31
C VAL A 12 -2.48 -1.63 -14.46
N ASP A 13 -1.77 -0.63 -13.92
CA ASP A 13 -2.26 0.55 -13.19
C ASP A 13 -3.01 0.25 -11.87
N ALA A 14 -4.14 -0.47 -11.97
CA ALA A 14 -4.94 -0.97 -10.85
C ALA A 14 -5.82 -2.16 -11.27
N ARG A 15 -5.51 -2.83 -12.38
CA ARG A 15 -6.28 -3.96 -12.91
C ARG A 15 -5.37 -5.16 -13.06
N VAL A 16 -5.78 -6.27 -12.47
CA VAL A 16 -5.13 -7.56 -12.70
C VAL A 16 -6.02 -8.39 -13.61
N ILE A 17 -5.45 -8.80 -14.74
CA ILE A 17 -6.09 -9.69 -15.70
C ILE A 17 -5.61 -11.10 -15.36
N VAL A 18 -6.54 -11.93 -14.92
CA VAL A 18 -6.28 -13.31 -14.53
C VAL A 18 -6.91 -14.22 -15.57
N ARG A 19 -6.10 -15.07 -16.20
CA ARG A 19 -6.59 -16.15 -17.06
C ARG A 19 -6.92 -17.35 -16.17
N ARG A 20 -8.18 -17.75 -16.11
CA ARG A 20 -8.60 -18.98 -15.42
C ARG A 20 -8.18 -20.22 -16.22
N GLY A 21 -8.14 -21.38 -15.56
CA GLY A 21 -7.85 -22.67 -16.20
C GLY A 21 -8.78 -23.00 -17.38
N ASP A 22 -10.03 -22.54 -17.33
CA ASP A 22 -11.02 -22.63 -18.42
C ASP A 22 -10.77 -21.67 -19.61
N GLY A 23 -9.68 -20.90 -19.61
CA GLY A 23 -9.33 -19.93 -20.66
C GLY A 23 -10.02 -18.56 -20.54
N SER A 24 -11.03 -18.43 -19.67
CA SER A 24 -11.74 -17.17 -19.43
C SER A 24 -10.83 -16.13 -18.75
N LEU A 25 -10.84 -14.91 -19.29
CA LEU A 25 -10.16 -13.75 -18.72
C LEU A 25 -11.05 -13.09 -17.68
N VAL A 26 -10.56 -12.98 -16.45
CA VAL A 26 -11.22 -12.27 -15.36
C VAL A 26 -10.40 -11.04 -15.00
N THR A 27 -11.03 -9.87 -15.10
CA THR A 27 -10.45 -8.61 -14.65
C THR A 27 -10.83 -8.37 -13.20
N ALA A 28 -9.86 -8.32 -12.29
CA ALA A 28 -10.09 -7.82 -10.94
C ALA A 28 -9.52 -6.40 -10.82
N SER A 29 -10.35 -5.48 -10.33
CA SER A 29 -9.95 -4.13 -9.98
C SER A 29 -9.33 -4.15 -8.58
N VAL A 30 -8.05 -3.78 -8.51
CA VAL A 30 -7.33 -3.53 -7.26
C VAL A 30 -7.51 -2.06 -6.90
N SER A 31 -7.46 -1.73 -5.62
CA SER A 31 -7.50 -0.35 -5.17
C SER A 31 -6.34 0.45 -5.79
N PRO A 32 -6.59 1.61 -6.44
CA PRO A 32 -5.54 2.42 -7.09
C PRO A 32 -4.71 3.25 -6.08
N TYR A 33 -5.12 3.28 -4.81
CA TYR A 33 -4.45 4.04 -3.75
C TYR A 33 -2.95 3.72 -3.58
N PRO A 34 -2.49 2.46 -3.55
CA PRO A 34 -1.06 2.14 -3.47
C PRO A 34 -0.24 2.68 -4.64
N ALA A 35 -0.77 2.69 -5.88
CA ALA A 35 -0.06 3.25 -7.04
C ALA A 35 0.10 4.78 -6.92
N LEU A 36 -0.94 5.46 -6.45
CA LEU A 36 -0.91 6.90 -6.19
C LEU A 36 0.08 7.23 -5.06
N LEU A 37 0.07 6.45 -3.98
CA LEU A 37 1.01 6.60 -2.87
C LEU A 37 2.46 6.37 -3.29
N HIS A 38 2.72 5.35 -4.09
CA HIS A 38 4.06 5.08 -4.63
C HIS A 38 4.57 6.28 -5.44
N SER A 39 3.70 6.94 -6.21
CA SER A 39 4.03 8.16 -6.96
C SER A 39 4.41 9.33 -6.04
N TYR A 40 3.68 9.53 -4.93
CA TYR A 40 4.01 10.56 -3.94
C TYR A 40 5.33 10.29 -3.20
N VAL A 41 5.60 9.02 -2.87
CA VAL A 41 6.85 8.60 -2.23
C VAL A 41 8.05 8.81 -3.16
N LEU A 42 7.93 8.46 -4.44
CA LEU A 42 8.94 8.76 -5.46
C LEU A 42 9.21 10.26 -5.60
N ALA A 43 8.15 11.07 -5.54
CA ALA A 43 8.24 12.52 -5.55
C ALA A 43 8.72 13.13 -4.22
N ARG A 44 9.01 12.30 -3.19
CA ARG A 44 9.35 12.72 -1.81
C ARG A 44 8.31 13.66 -1.16
N LYS A 45 7.06 13.63 -1.62
CA LYS A 45 5.96 14.43 -1.11
C LYS A 45 5.21 13.70 0.00
N TRP A 46 5.87 13.56 1.15
CA TRP A 46 5.34 12.82 2.30
C TRP A 46 4.09 13.48 2.90
N ASP A 47 4.03 14.81 2.93
CA ASP A 47 2.86 15.58 3.40
C ASP A 47 1.60 15.29 2.59
N ASP A 48 1.71 15.21 1.26
CA ASP A 48 0.55 14.92 0.40
C ASP A 48 0.11 13.46 0.55
N ALA A 49 1.06 12.54 0.73
CA ALA A 49 0.75 11.15 1.04
C ALA A 49 0.04 10.99 2.39
N LEU A 50 0.43 11.76 3.42
CA LEU A 50 -0.25 11.80 4.72
C LEU A 50 -1.66 12.38 4.61
N LYS A 51 -1.85 13.45 3.83
CA LYS A 51 -3.20 14.00 3.57
C LYS A 51 -4.10 12.99 2.88
N LEU A 52 -3.58 12.27 1.88
CA LEU A 52 -4.32 11.21 1.21
C LEU A 52 -4.69 10.09 2.19
N ALA A 53 -3.74 9.61 3.00
CA ALA A 53 -4.00 8.56 3.98
C ALA A 53 -5.05 8.97 5.03
N ARG A 54 -5.00 10.22 5.51
CA ARG A 54 -6.02 10.81 6.38
C ARG A 54 -7.38 10.94 5.71
N PHE A 55 -7.42 11.20 4.41
CA PHE A 55 -8.66 11.34 3.65
C PHE A 55 -9.33 9.98 3.42
N VAL A 56 -8.55 8.97 3.05
CA VAL A 56 -9.06 7.63 2.75
C VAL A 56 -9.46 6.87 4.02
N LYS A 57 -8.78 7.08 5.16
CA LYS A 57 -9.06 6.41 6.45
C LYS A 57 -9.11 4.88 6.39
N GLU A 58 -8.40 4.27 5.44
CA GLU A 58 -8.26 2.83 5.33
C GLU A 58 -6.94 2.38 5.96
N ASP A 59 -6.98 1.35 6.80
CA ASP A 59 -5.79 0.78 7.46
C ASP A 59 -4.75 0.28 6.44
N LEU A 60 -5.21 -0.29 5.32
CA LEU A 60 -4.33 -0.77 4.24
C LEU A 60 -3.48 0.37 3.65
N VAL A 61 -4.04 1.56 3.49
CA VAL A 61 -3.34 2.72 2.93
C VAL A 61 -2.25 3.21 3.88
N TRP A 62 -2.55 3.24 5.18
CA TRP A 62 -1.57 3.61 6.20
C TRP A 62 -0.45 2.57 6.35
N ALA A 63 -0.76 1.28 6.23
CA ALA A 63 0.25 0.21 6.27
C ALA A 63 1.26 0.33 5.11
N VAL A 64 0.78 0.60 3.89
CA VAL A 64 1.67 0.79 2.72
C VAL A 64 2.50 2.07 2.89
N LEU A 65 1.91 3.17 3.38
CA LEU A 65 2.65 4.41 3.70
C LEU A 65 3.75 4.16 4.73
N ALA A 66 3.46 3.42 5.81
CA ALA A 66 4.42 3.09 6.86
C ALA A 66 5.61 2.27 6.32
N GLY A 67 5.34 1.26 5.49
CA GLY A 67 6.38 0.45 4.84
C GLY A 67 7.28 1.29 3.93
N MET A 68 6.68 2.16 3.11
CA MET A 68 7.43 3.05 2.22
C MET A 68 8.21 4.13 2.98
N ALA A 69 7.66 4.69 4.06
CA ALA A 69 8.35 5.67 4.91
C ALA A 69 9.56 5.05 5.62
N THR A 70 9.42 3.80 6.08
CA THR A 70 10.52 3.02 6.68
C THR A 70 11.63 2.79 5.65
N ALA A 71 11.28 2.40 4.41
CA ALA A 71 12.23 2.24 3.32
C ALA A 71 12.93 3.56 2.93
N GLY A 72 12.19 4.67 2.98
CA GLY A 72 12.69 6.02 2.72
C GLY A 72 13.49 6.66 3.86
N ARG A 73 13.74 5.95 4.97
CA ARG A 73 14.34 6.47 6.22
C ARG A 73 13.62 7.71 6.79
N ASN A 74 12.34 7.88 6.49
CA ASN A 74 11.54 9.01 6.98
C ASN A 74 10.78 8.58 8.25
N LEU A 75 11.46 8.73 9.39
CA LEU A 75 10.99 8.24 10.69
C LEU A 75 9.74 8.98 11.19
N GLU A 76 9.61 10.29 10.90
CA GLU A 76 8.43 11.08 11.28
C GLU A 76 7.17 10.58 10.58
N THR A 77 7.24 10.36 9.27
CA THR A 77 6.09 9.87 8.50
C THR A 77 5.74 8.43 8.89
N ALA A 78 6.76 7.61 9.18
CA ALA A 78 6.56 6.25 9.66
C ALA A 78 5.84 6.24 11.01
N GLU A 79 6.26 7.06 11.98
CA GLU A 79 5.63 7.13 13.31
C GLU A 79 4.14 7.48 13.23
N VAL A 80 3.78 8.51 12.45
CA VAL A 80 2.38 8.91 12.24
C VAL A 80 1.58 7.79 11.57
N ALA A 81 2.18 7.09 10.61
CA ALA A 81 1.49 6.01 9.89
C ALA A 81 1.28 4.77 10.76
N TYR A 82 2.28 4.36 11.55
CA TYR A 82 2.16 3.25 12.49
C TYR A 82 1.20 3.58 13.65
N ALA A 83 1.15 4.84 14.10
CA ALA A 83 0.17 5.30 15.07
C ALA A 83 -1.28 5.24 14.51
N ALA A 84 -1.45 5.53 13.21
CA ALA A 84 -2.77 5.50 12.56
C ALA A 84 -3.36 4.08 12.43
N ILE A 85 -2.52 3.06 12.23
CA ILE A 85 -2.96 1.64 12.18
C ILE A 85 -3.03 0.98 13.57
N ASN A 86 -2.88 1.75 14.65
CA ASN A 86 -2.92 1.26 16.03
C ASN A 86 -1.94 0.11 16.33
N GLU A 87 -0.86 0.02 15.56
CA GLU A 87 0.17 -1.02 15.66
C GLU A 87 1.33 -0.47 16.51
N THR A 88 1.02 -0.16 17.77
CA THR A 88 1.89 0.51 18.75
C THR A 88 3.17 -0.27 19.06
N ASP A 89 3.16 -1.60 18.91
CA ASP A 89 4.35 -2.45 19.03
C ASP A 89 5.45 -2.07 18.01
N LYS A 90 5.10 -1.74 16.76
CA LYS A 90 6.07 -1.31 15.75
C LYS A 90 6.51 0.15 15.93
N VAL A 91 5.61 1.01 16.43
CA VAL A 91 5.96 2.39 16.83
C VAL A 91 7.03 2.38 17.93
N HIS A 92 6.85 1.55 18.96
CA HIS A 92 7.81 1.41 20.04
C HIS A 92 9.14 0.80 19.57
N TYR A 93 9.12 -0.13 18.63
CA TYR A 93 10.36 -0.63 18.04
C TYR A 93 11.12 0.48 17.32
N ILE A 94 10.46 1.26 16.45
CA ILE A 94 11.07 2.38 15.72
C ILE A 94 11.62 3.47 16.66
N ASN A 95 10.94 3.75 17.76
CA ASN A 95 11.41 4.70 18.77
C ASN A 95 12.63 4.17 19.55
N LYS A 96 12.76 2.84 19.70
CA LYS A 96 13.91 2.18 20.35
C LYS A 96 15.19 2.12 19.50
N ILE A 97 15.07 2.20 18.17
CA ILE A 97 16.21 2.22 17.23
C ILE A 97 16.62 3.66 16.84
N LYS A 98 15.87 4.65 17.27
CA LYS A 98 16.18 6.08 17.11
C LYS A 98 17.34 6.47 18.03
#